data_AF-A0A3D8RS03-F1
#
_entry.id   AF-A0A3D8RS03-F1
#
_cell.length_a   1.000
_cell.length_b   1.000
_cell.length_c   1.000
_cell.angle_alpha   90.00
_cell.angle_beta   90.00
_cell.angle_gamma   90.00
#
_symmetry.space_group_name_H-M   'P 1'
#
loop_
_entity.id
_entity.type
_entity.pdbx_description
1 polymer ?
#
loop_
_entity_poly.entity_id
_entity_poly.type
_entity_poly.pdbx_seq_one_letter_code
_entity_poly.pdbx_strand_id
1 'polypeptide(L)'
;MGAYLAPVAAGYCATTQGWRWIWWWTSILLAVNTLLFVFAFEETKYIPTFVGEPHEHAVAKPDTNIQTNVEESAVPYRRKSYRERLALITKTDNSIFENIKRPLVVLVSFPAVTFTAFVWGCFLSWFSIIATTQSSYLALPPYIYNSSQIGLFNLPPFIGGVIGGVLSGPVNDWYVLWRAKRNNGLFEPETRLHVGLPAILATPVGLLVFGIGLARGWPWWSLALGSGIFGFAMFCIGACALTYLADCYQEIIGDALVGVAFVRNGLATVFVFALTPWIEASGLINMFIAVACIATAMTLTIVPMIVYGKRMRAWTAERYGRMAVLQPGARRL
;
A
#
# COMPACT_ATOMS: atom_id res chain seq x y z
N MET A 1 -2.13 10.04 -3.63
CA MET A 1 -2.43 11.46 -3.90
C MET A 1 -1.20 12.35 -3.75
N GLY A 2 -0.53 12.35 -2.59
CA GLY A 2 0.66 13.19 -2.37
C GLY A 2 1.78 13.03 -3.40
N ALA A 3 2.06 11.81 -3.86
CA ALA A 3 3.09 11.54 -4.87
C ALA A 3 2.86 12.22 -6.23
N TYR A 4 1.61 12.53 -6.59
CA TYR A 4 1.27 13.20 -7.85
C TYR A 4 1.21 14.73 -7.70
N LEU A 5 0.84 15.24 -6.52
CA LEU A 5 0.75 16.68 -6.27
C LEU A 5 2.10 17.31 -5.90
N ALA A 6 2.99 16.56 -5.26
CA ALA A 6 4.29 17.07 -4.85
C ALA A 6 5.13 17.62 -6.02
N PRO A 7 5.20 16.96 -7.20
CA PRO A 7 5.90 17.51 -8.36
C PRO A 7 5.28 18.80 -8.92
N VAL A 8 3.96 18.99 -8.77
CA VAL A 8 3.28 20.23 -9.22
C VAL A 8 3.79 21.41 -8.39
N ALA A 9 3.72 21.31 -7.06
CA ALA A 9 4.22 22.34 -6.16
C ALA A 9 5.74 22.57 -6.34
N ALA A 10 6.51 21.49 -6.44
CA ALA A 10 7.95 21.56 -6.66
C ALA A 10 8.31 22.25 -7.99
N GLY A 11 7.55 21.99 -9.06
CA GLY A 11 7.76 22.62 -10.36
C GLY A 11 7.59 24.15 -10.33
N TYR A 12 6.56 24.65 -9.62
CA TYR A 12 6.37 26.10 -9.45
C TYR A 12 7.48 26.72 -8.59
N CYS A 13 7.83 26.10 -7.46
CA CYS A 13 8.93 26.56 -6.61
C CYS A 13 10.27 26.59 -7.36
N ALA A 14 10.54 25.58 -8.20
CA ALA A 14 11.73 25.53 -9.02
C ALA A 14 11.85 26.73 -9.97
N THR A 15 10.73 27.15 -10.58
CA THR A 15 10.71 28.25 -11.55
C THR A 15 10.79 29.65 -10.92
N THR A 16 10.22 29.85 -9.73
CA THR A 16 10.14 31.18 -9.09
C THR A 16 11.25 31.44 -8.08
N GLN A 17 11.64 30.43 -7.30
CA GLN A 17 12.55 30.54 -6.15
C GLN A 17 13.85 29.74 -6.33
N GLY A 18 13.96 28.98 -7.43
CA GLY A 18 15.11 28.13 -7.74
C GLY A 18 15.05 26.76 -7.07
N TRP A 19 15.75 25.79 -7.65
CA TRP A 19 15.69 24.38 -7.23
C TRP A 19 16.18 24.14 -5.79
N ARG A 20 17.10 24.97 -5.27
CA ARG A 20 17.62 24.84 -3.89
C ARG A 20 16.53 25.08 -2.85
N TRP A 21 15.56 25.94 -3.16
CA TRP A 21 14.49 26.30 -2.25
C TRP A 21 13.47 25.17 -2.05
N ILE A 22 13.44 24.19 -2.96
CA ILE A 22 12.63 22.96 -2.81
C ILE A 22 13.04 22.21 -1.54
N TRP A 23 14.34 22.15 -1.23
CA TRP A 23 14.84 21.50 -0.01
C TRP A 23 14.45 22.25 1.26
N TRP A 24 14.44 23.59 1.23
CA TRP A 24 13.98 24.41 2.35
C TRP A 24 12.49 24.23 2.62
N TRP A 25 11.64 24.26 1.59
CA TRP A 25 10.22 23.96 1.73
C TRP A 25 9.98 22.55 2.29
N THR A 26 10.73 21.56 1.80
CA THR A 26 10.65 20.19 2.31
C THR A 26 11.00 20.12 3.79
N SER A 27 12.05 20.82 4.23
CA SER A 27 12.45 20.92 5.64
C SER A 27 11.38 21.59 6.51
N ILE A 28 10.82 22.71 6.06
CA ILE A 28 9.76 23.44 6.78
C ILE A 28 8.51 22.55 6.95
N LEU A 29 8.05 21.91 5.88
CA LEU A 29 6.88 21.03 5.92
C LEU A 29 7.12 19.81 6.82
N LEU A 30 8.33 19.24 6.80
CA LEU A 30 8.72 18.14 7.68
C LEU A 30 8.76 18.59 9.15
N ALA A 31 9.28 19.79 9.44
CA ALA A 31 9.30 20.36 10.79
C ALA A 31 7.89 20.60 11.32
N VAL A 32 7.00 21.19 10.51
CA VAL A 32 5.58 21.38 10.87
C VAL A 32 4.89 20.03 11.11
N ASN A 33 5.11 19.04 10.23
CA ASN A 33 4.56 17.70 10.41
C ASN A 33 5.08 17.05 11.69
N THR A 34 6.35 17.24 12.03
CA THR A 34 6.96 16.76 13.27
C THR A 34 6.32 17.40 14.50
N LEU A 35 6.10 18.72 14.47
CA LEU A 35 5.39 19.42 15.55
C LEU A 35 3.94 18.90 15.69
N LEU A 36 3.23 18.70 14.58
CA LEU A 36 1.90 18.10 14.60
C LEU A 36 1.92 16.68 15.19
N PHE A 37 2.92 15.85 14.86
CA PHE A 37 3.07 14.53 15.47
C PHE A 37 3.30 14.61 16.99
N VAL A 38 4.11 15.58 17.45
CA VAL A 38 4.39 15.75 18.89
C VAL A 38 3.16 16.22 19.67
N PHE A 39 2.36 17.13 19.10
CA PHE A 39 1.26 17.77 19.83
C PHE A 39 -0.14 17.20 19.55
N ALA A 40 -0.37 16.60 18.38
CA ALA A 40 -1.70 16.17 17.94
C ALA A 40 -1.85 14.65 17.77
N PHE A 41 -0.76 13.88 17.72
CA PHE A 41 -0.86 12.43 17.56
C PHE A 41 -1.00 11.74 18.92
N GLU A 42 -2.18 11.16 19.15
CA GLU A 42 -2.42 10.26 20.28
C GLU A 42 -1.78 8.89 20.01
N GLU A 43 -1.19 8.30 21.03
CA GLU A 43 -0.57 6.98 21.03
C GLU A 43 -1.64 5.91 20.72
N THR A 44 -1.54 5.28 19.55
CA THR A 44 -2.50 4.27 19.06
C THR A 44 -2.23 2.86 19.58
N LYS A 45 -1.22 2.66 20.45
CA LYS A 45 -0.90 1.33 20.98
C LYS A 45 -1.98 0.88 21.96
N TYR A 46 -2.72 -0.14 21.56
CA TYR A 46 -3.59 -0.89 22.46
C TYR A 46 -2.74 -1.71 23.43
N ILE A 47 -2.82 -1.40 24.71
CA ILE A 47 -2.29 -2.24 25.79
C ILE A 47 -3.53 -2.77 26.50
N PRO A 48 -3.84 -4.08 26.42
CA PRO A 48 -4.89 -4.64 27.26
C PRO A 48 -4.48 -4.47 28.72
N THR A 49 -5.16 -3.58 29.44
CA THR A 49 -5.00 -3.48 30.89
C THR A 49 -5.75 -4.65 31.52
N PHE A 50 -5.05 -5.76 31.77
CA PHE A 50 -5.54 -6.75 32.73
C PHE A 50 -5.44 -6.11 34.13
N VAL A 51 -6.51 -5.44 34.56
CA VAL A 51 -6.64 -5.03 35.97
C VAL A 51 -7.20 -6.23 36.71
N GLY A 52 -6.29 -7.10 37.15
CA GLY A 52 -6.47 -8.02 38.26
C GLY A 52 -5.18 -7.94 39.05
N GLU A 53 -5.18 -7.14 40.11
CA GLU A 53 -4.03 -7.01 41.01
C GLU A 53 -3.60 -8.41 41.52
N PRO A 54 -2.30 -8.74 41.52
CA PRO A 54 -1.82 -9.93 42.20
C PRO A 54 -1.78 -9.62 43.70
N HIS A 55 -2.85 -9.98 44.42
CA HIS A 55 -2.72 -10.13 45.86
C HIS A 55 -1.91 -11.39 46.16
N GLU A 56 -0.69 -11.15 46.64
CA GLU A 56 0.17 -12.08 47.34
C GLU A 56 -0.59 -12.88 48.42
N HIS A 57 -0.30 -14.18 48.48
CA HIS A 57 -0.50 -15.13 49.57
C HIS A 57 -1.93 -15.59 49.94
N ALA A 58 -2.30 -16.80 49.48
CA ALA A 58 -2.95 -17.80 50.34
C ALA A 58 -2.72 -19.22 49.78
N VAL A 59 -1.93 -20.01 50.51
CA VAL A 59 -1.85 -21.47 50.35
C VAL A 59 -3.11 -22.08 50.96
N ALA A 60 -3.94 -22.79 50.19
CA ALA A 60 -4.83 -23.85 50.70
C ALA A 60 -5.44 -24.72 49.59
N LYS A 61 -4.92 -25.96 49.50
CA LYS A 61 -5.51 -27.29 49.17
C LYS A 61 -6.52 -27.49 48.01
N PRO A 62 -6.45 -28.66 47.34
CA PRO A 62 -7.31 -29.02 46.21
C PRO A 62 -8.63 -29.58 46.72
N ASP A 63 -9.76 -29.21 46.11
CA ASP A 63 -10.95 -30.07 46.00
C ASP A 63 -11.98 -29.51 45.00
N THR A 64 -12.17 -30.26 43.91
CA THR A 64 -13.46 -30.67 43.31
C THR A 64 -14.59 -29.64 43.13
N ASN A 65 -14.76 -29.15 41.88
CA ASN A 65 -16.00 -29.15 41.08
C ASN A 65 -15.95 -28.05 40.01
N ILE A 66 -15.57 -28.41 38.78
CA ILE A 66 -15.65 -27.50 37.62
C ILE A 66 -17.09 -27.56 37.10
N GLN A 67 -17.93 -26.63 37.58
CA GLN A 67 -19.12 -26.20 36.86
C GLN A 67 -18.73 -24.97 36.03
N THR A 68 -18.68 -25.15 34.70
CA THR A 68 -18.41 -24.08 33.74
C THR A 68 -19.62 -23.17 33.61
N ASN A 69 -19.75 -22.20 34.53
CA ASN A 69 -20.46 -20.96 34.26
C ASN A 69 -19.46 -19.96 33.68
N VAL A 70 -19.48 -19.81 32.35
CA VAL A 70 -18.78 -18.73 31.66
C VAL A 70 -19.60 -17.46 31.87
N GLU A 71 -19.47 -16.84 33.03
CA GLU A 71 -19.91 -15.45 33.23
C GLU A 71 -18.92 -14.55 32.49
N GLU A 72 -19.39 -14.01 31.36
CA GLU A 72 -18.76 -13.00 30.54
C GLU A 72 -18.53 -11.72 31.38
N SER A 73 -17.44 -11.74 32.16
CA SER A 73 -17.00 -10.59 32.95
C SER A 73 -16.43 -9.54 31.99
N ALA A 74 -17.30 -8.68 31.46
CA ALA A 74 -16.91 -7.51 30.68
C ALA A 74 -16.12 -6.55 31.58
N VAL A 75 -14.79 -6.63 31.52
CA VAL A 75 -13.88 -5.72 32.23
C VAL A 75 -14.21 -4.28 31.80
N PRO A 76 -14.50 -3.35 32.72
CA PRO A 76 -14.87 -1.99 32.36
C PRO A 76 -13.68 -1.28 31.68
N TYR A 77 -13.87 -0.92 30.41
CA TYR A 77 -12.89 -0.22 29.59
C TYR A 77 -12.60 1.18 30.16
N ARG A 78 -11.45 1.34 30.84
CA ARG A 78 -10.99 2.65 31.30
C ARG A 78 -10.38 3.40 30.12
N ARG A 79 -11.07 4.43 29.62
CA ARG A 79 -10.51 5.36 28.62
C ARG A 79 -9.27 6.04 29.21
N LYS A 80 -8.08 5.83 28.61
CA LYS A 80 -6.84 6.54 28.96
C LYS A 80 -7.06 8.06 28.92
N SER A 81 -6.50 8.78 29.88
CA SER A 81 -6.55 10.25 29.94
C SER A 81 -5.80 10.88 28.75
N TYR A 82 -6.20 12.08 28.30
CA TYR A 82 -5.58 12.76 27.16
C TYR A 82 -4.04 12.89 27.28
N ARG A 83 -3.53 13.06 28.52
CA ARG A 83 -2.09 13.10 28.81
C ARG A 83 -1.40 11.72 28.72
N GLU A 84 -2.10 10.64 29.07
CA GLU A 84 -1.60 9.27 28.93
C GLU A 84 -1.65 8.78 27.48
N ARG A 85 -2.53 9.39 26.68
CA ARG A 85 -2.57 9.19 25.23
C ARG A 85 -1.48 9.97 24.50
N LEU A 86 -0.96 11.05 25.07
CA LEU A 86 0.16 11.82 24.52
C LEU A 86 1.53 11.31 25.03
N ALA A 87 1.59 10.10 25.58
CA ALA A 87 2.85 9.54 26.06
C ALA A 87 3.84 9.39 24.88
N LEU A 88 4.89 10.21 24.89
CA LEU A 88 5.93 10.22 23.86
C LEU A 88 6.74 8.91 23.81
N ILE A 89 6.78 8.15 24.91
CA ILE A 89 7.58 6.94 25.02
C ILE A 89 6.76 5.79 25.60
N THR A 90 6.28 5.00 24.65
CA THR A 90 5.76 3.64 24.73
C THR A 90 6.71 2.52 25.16
N LYS A 91 7.00 2.23 26.43
CA LYS A 91 7.88 1.06 26.72
C LYS A 91 7.27 -0.23 26.15
N THR A 92 8.09 -0.98 25.40
CA THR A 92 7.70 -2.21 24.71
C THR A 92 8.75 -3.27 25.05
N ASP A 93 8.32 -4.34 25.73
CA ASP A 93 9.22 -5.40 26.20
C ASP A 93 9.62 -6.40 25.11
N ASN A 94 9.15 -6.21 23.87
CA ASN A 94 9.50 -7.06 22.74
C ASN A 94 10.88 -6.69 22.18
N SER A 95 11.70 -7.70 21.90
CA SER A 95 13.01 -7.51 21.27
C SER A 95 12.87 -6.81 19.90
N ILE A 96 13.67 -5.77 19.67
CA ILE A 96 13.71 -5.01 18.40
C ILE A 96 14.00 -5.96 17.23
N PHE A 97 14.88 -6.94 17.43
CA PHE A 97 15.21 -7.94 16.41
C PHE A 97 14.03 -8.83 16.04
N GLU A 98 13.13 -9.10 16.99
CA GLU A 98 11.93 -9.87 16.73
C GLU A 98 10.93 -9.07 15.90
N ASN A 99 10.76 -7.77 16.20
CA ASN A 99 9.92 -6.86 15.41
C ASN A 99 10.45 -6.66 13.98
N ILE A 100 11.77 -6.73 13.75
CA ILE A 100 12.35 -6.65 12.40
C ILE A 100 12.12 -7.96 11.62
N LYS A 101 12.24 -9.11 12.27
CA LYS A 101 12.09 -10.42 11.63
C LYS A 101 10.64 -10.75 11.28
N ARG A 102 9.68 -10.35 12.10
CA ARG A 102 8.24 -10.68 11.94
C ARG A 102 7.68 -10.27 10.56
N PRO A 103 7.82 -9.01 10.08
CA PRO A 103 7.37 -8.62 8.74
C PRO A 103 8.01 -9.43 7.60
N LEU A 104 9.29 -9.78 7.71
CA LEU A 104 9.99 -10.58 6.70
C LEU A 104 9.49 -12.03 6.68
N VAL A 105 9.26 -12.62 7.86
CA VAL A 105 8.69 -13.96 7.98
C VAL A 105 7.26 -13.99 7.43
N VAL A 106 6.44 -12.99 7.75
CA VAL A 106 5.07 -12.85 7.22
C VAL A 106 5.09 -12.72 5.70
N LEU A 107 5.99 -11.90 5.16
CA LEU A 107 6.14 -11.70 3.72
C LEU A 107 6.48 -13.00 2.97
N VAL A 108 7.36 -13.85 3.52
CA VAL A 108 7.77 -15.12 2.88
C VAL A 108 6.78 -16.25 3.15
N SER A 109 6.15 -16.25 4.32
CA SER A 109 5.27 -17.34 4.76
C SER A 109 3.88 -17.27 4.15
N PHE A 110 3.42 -16.09 3.74
CA PHE A 110 2.07 -15.88 3.23
C PHE A 110 2.09 -15.44 1.77
N PRO A 111 1.73 -16.34 0.83
CA PRO A 111 1.73 -16.02 -0.60
C PRO A 111 0.82 -14.84 -0.96
N ALA A 112 -0.28 -14.63 -0.25
CA ALA A 112 -1.16 -13.48 -0.43
C ALA A 112 -0.49 -12.14 -0.07
N VAL A 113 0.39 -12.13 0.93
CA VAL A 113 1.18 -10.95 1.30
C VAL A 113 2.25 -10.71 0.24
N THR A 114 2.97 -11.75 -0.19
CA THR A 114 3.96 -11.66 -1.26
C THR A 114 3.35 -11.16 -2.55
N PHE A 115 2.18 -11.67 -2.93
CA PHE A 115 1.43 -11.25 -4.11
C PHE A 115 1.07 -9.76 -4.04
N THR A 116 0.51 -9.31 -2.92
CA THR A 116 0.14 -7.90 -2.72
C THR A 116 1.38 -7.00 -2.79
N ALA A 117 2.47 -7.43 -2.14
CA ALA A 117 3.75 -6.74 -2.15
C ALA A 117 4.34 -6.62 -3.56
N PHE A 118 4.28 -7.71 -4.33
CA PHE A 118 4.76 -7.78 -5.70
C PHE A 118 3.94 -6.87 -6.62
N VAL A 119 2.61 -7.04 -6.66
CA VAL A 119 1.73 -6.24 -7.51
C VAL A 119 1.91 -4.74 -7.21
N TRP A 120 1.83 -4.35 -5.93
CA TRP A 120 1.95 -2.94 -5.58
C TRP A 120 3.35 -2.38 -5.83
N GLY A 121 4.39 -3.20 -5.61
CA GLY A 121 5.77 -2.87 -5.95
C GLY A 121 5.97 -2.58 -7.43
N CYS A 122 5.43 -3.43 -8.29
CA CYS A 122 5.52 -3.25 -9.73
C CYS A 122 4.79 -2.00 -10.19
N PHE A 123 3.58 -1.74 -9.68
CA PHE A 123 2.86 -0.50 -9.98
C PHE A 123 3.61 0.75 -9.54
N LEU A 124 4.30 0.71 -8.39
CA LEU A 124 5.15 1.80 -7.97
C LEU A 124 6.37 1.95 -8.90
N SER A 125 6.99 0.85 -9.32
CA SER A 125 8.09 0.88 -10.30
C SER A 125 7.64 1.55 -11.60
N TRP A 126 6.51 1.15 -12.18
CA TRP A 126 5.97 1.74 -13.40
C TRP A 126 5.65 3.23 -13.26
N PHE A 127 5.10 3.62 -12.12
CA PHE A 127 4.91 5.02 -11.79
C PHE A 127 6.25 5.79 -11.76
N SER A 128 7.27 5.23 -11.13
CA SER A 128 8.61 5.84 -11.09
C SER A 128 9.25 5.93 -12.48
N ILE A 129 9.05 4.93 -13.36
CA ILE A 129 9.51 4.97 -14.75
C ILE A 129 8.85 6.15 -15.48
N ILE A 130 7.51 6.24 -15.46
CA ILE A 130 6.78 7.34 -16.09
C ILE A 130 7.25 8.68 -15.55
N ALA A 131 7.37 8.84 -14.23
CA ALA A 131 7.79 10.08 -13.60
C ALA A 131 9.23 10.50 -13.99
N THR A 132 10.16 9.53 -14.04
CA THR A 132 11.57 9.79 -14.40
C THR A 132 11.72 10.09 -15.88
N THR A 133 11.04 9.35 -16.75
CA THR A 133 11.09 9.63 -18.19
C THR A 133 10.40 10.95 -18.51
N GLN A 134 9.31 11.28 -17.82
CA GLN A 134 8.62 12.57 -17.96
C GLN A 134 9.57 13.74 -17.65
N SER A 135 10.34 13.68 -16.56
CA SER A 135 11.24 14.77 -16.18
C SER A 135 12.43 14.93 -17.13
N SER A 136 12.98 13.82 -17.65
CA SER A 136 14.16 13.86 -18.51
C SER A 136 13.84 14.20 -19.97
N TYR A 137 12.73 13.71 -20.52
CA TYR A 137 12.44 13.82 -21.96
C TYR A 137 11.51 14.98 -22.33
N LEU A 138 10.65 15.46 -21.42
CA LEU A 138 9.82 16.64 -21.73
C LEU A 138 10.62 17.94 -21.76
N ALA A 139 11.82 17.97 -21.16
CA ALA A 139 12.75 19.09 -21.24
C ALA A 139 13.48 19.15 -22.60
N LEU A 140 13.46 18.06 -23.38
CA LEU A 140 14.15 17.95 -24.66
C LEU A 140 13.20 18.28 -25.85
N PRO A 141 13.74 18.60 -27.04
CA PRO A 141 12.94 18.68 -28.27
C PRO A 141 12.22 17.34 -28.49
N PRO A 142 10.92 17.32 -28.85
CA PRO A 142 10.11 18.37 -29.48
C PRO A 142 9.27 19.26 -28.53
N TYR A 143 9.28 19.04 -27.21
CA TYR A 143 8.36 19.73 -26.29
C TYR A 143 8.94 20.96 -25.61
N ILE A 144 10.22 20.90 -25.21
CA ILE A 144 10.98 22.02 -24.58
C ILE A 144 10.16 22.67 -23.45
N TYR A 145 9.65 21.86 -22.52
CA TYR A 145 8.81 22.35 -21.42
C TYR A 145 9.62 22.85 -20.23
N ASN A 146 9.12 23.91 -19.59
CA ASN A 146 9.66 24.43 -18.34
C ASN A 146 9.35 23.49 -17.16
N SER A 147 10.11 23.60 -16.07
CA SER A 147 9.93 22.74 -14.87
C SER A 147 8.52 22.80 -14.28
N SER A 148 7.83 23.95 -14.36
CA SER A 148 6.43 24.08 -13.93
C SER A 148 5.46 23.30 -14.83
N GLN A 149 5.67 23.32 -16.14
CA GLN A 149 4.88 22.57 -17.11
C GLN A 149 5.08 21.06 -16.94
N ILE A 150 6.33 20.61 -16.73
CA ILE A 150 6.64 19.20 -16.42
C ILE A 150 5.97 18.77 -15.10
N GLY A 151 5.92 19.67 -14.10
CA GLY A 151 5.17 19.45 -12.86
C GLY A 151 3.68 19.23 -13.12
N LEU A 152 3.06 20.11 -13.93
CA LEU A 152 1.63 20.04 -14.30
C LEU A 152 1.23 18.74 -15.00
N PHE A 153 2.15 18.06 -15.70
CA PHE A 153 1.90 16.74 -16.30
C PHE A 153 1.63 15.61 -15.27
N ASN A 154 1.79 15.88 -13.97
CA ASN A 154 1.34 14.96 -12.91
C ASN A 154 -0.16 15.13 -12.55
N LEU A 155 -0.84 16.15 -13.08
CA LEU A 155 -2.28 16.34 -12.88
C LEU A 155 -3.15 15.27 -13.56
N PRO A 156 -2.90 14.85 -14.82
CA PRO A 156 -3.66 13.77 -15.44
C PRO A 156 -3.66 12.45 -14.64
N PRO A 157 -2.52 11.89 -14.20
CA PRO A 157 -2.54 10.68 -13.37
C PRO A 157 -3.09 10.94 -11.97
N PHE A 158 -3.02 12.17 -11.44
CA PHE A 158 -3.73 12.55 -10.21
C PHE A 158 -5.24 12.47 -10.40
N ILE A 159 -5.80 13.06 -11.47
CA ILE A 159 -7.24 13.02 -11.76
C ILE A 159 -7.70 11.57 -11.96
N GLY A 160 -6.97 10.80 -12.78
CA GLY A 160 -7.25 9.37 -12.97
C GLY A 160 -7.20 8.61 -11.65
N GLY A 161 -6.24 8.92 -10.79
CA GLY A 161 -6.12 8.33 -9.46
C GLY A 161 -7.23 8.72 -8.49
N VAL A 162 -7.70 9.96 -8.51
CA VAL A 162 -8.84 10.42 -7.69
C VAL A 162 -10.11 9.71 -8.11
N ILE A 163 -10.38 9.65 -9.42
CA ILE A 163 -11.51 8.92 -9.98
C ILE A 163 -11.41 7.43 -9.61
N GLY A 164 -10.23 6.82 -9.76
CA GLY A 164 -9.97 5.44 -9.38
C GLY A 164 -10.17 5.20 -7.89
N GLY A 165 -9.66 6.07 -7.02
CA GLY A 165 -9.83 5.96 -5.58
C GLY A 165 -11.30 6.06 -5.14
N VAL A 166 -12.02 7.06 -5.64
CA VAL A 166 -13.44 7.30 -5.29
C VAL A 166 -14.33 6.19 -5.82
N LEU A 167 -14.08 5.67 -7.02
CA LEU A 167 -14.88 4.59 -7.60
C LEU A 167 -14.51 3.22 -7.01
N SER A 168 -13.21 2.96 -6.75
CA SER A 168 -12.73 1.63 -6.36
C SER A 168 -13.40 1.11 -5.10
N GLY A 169 -13.56 1.92 -4.05
CA GLY A 169 -14.18 1.49 -2.79
C GLY A 169 -15.64 1.05 -2.96
N PRO A 170 -16.56 1.97 -3.35
CA PRO A 170 -17.97 1.67 -3.50
C PRO A 170 -18.25 0.55 -4.51
N VAL A 171 -17.52 0.53 -5.64
CA VAL A 171 -17.68 -0.53 -6.65
C VAL A 171 -17.22 -1.88 -6.11
N ASN A 172 -16.13 -1.90 -5.33
CA ASN A 172 -15.63 -3.13 -4.73
C ASN A 172 -16.61 -3.70 -3.70
N ASP A 173 -17.08 -2.86 -2.77
CA ASP A 173 -18.03 -3.29 -1.73
C ASP A 173 -19.38 -3.70 -2.32
N TRP A 174 -19.88 -2.97 -3.33
CA TRP A 174 -21.10 -3.34 -4.04
C TRP A 174 -20.96 -4.69 -4.75
N TYR A 175 -19.86 -4.91 -5.46
CA TYR A 175 -19.61 -6.15 -6.19
C TYR A 175 -19.48 -7.36 -5.24
N VAL A 176 -18.78 -7.16 -4.13
CA VAL A 176 -18.65 -8.14 -3.03
C VAL A 176 -20.03 -8.53 -2.50
N LEU A 177 -20.87 -7.57 -2.14
CA LEU A 177 -22.20 -7.81 -1.59
C LEU A 177 -23.11 -8.51 -2.61
N TRP A 178 -23.05 -8.08 -3.87
CA TRP A 178 -23.80 -8.69 -4.95
C TRP A 178 -23.42 -10.16 -5.16
N ARG A 179 -22.11 -10.47 -5.14
CA ARG A 179 -21.62 -11.85 -5.30
C ARG A 179 -21.91 -12.70 -4.07
N ALA A 180 -21.80 -12.14 -2.86
CA ALA A 180 -22.14 -12.82 -1.61
C ALA A 180 -23.64 -13.20 -1.57
N LYS A 181 -24.54 -12.30 -1.99
CA LYS A 181 -25.99 -12.60 -2.10
C LYS A 181 -26.29 -13.76 -3.05
N ARG A 182 -25.50 -13.90 -4.12
CA ARG A 182 -25.62 -15.01 -5.07
C ARG A 182 -24.93 -16.30 -4.61
N ASN A 183 -24.07 -16.24 -3.59
CA ASN A 183 -23.28 -17.36 -3.11
C ASN A 183 -23.68 -17.79 -1.68
N ASN A 184 -24.99 -17.88 -1.43
CA ASN A 184 -25.56 -18.28 -0.13
C ASN A 184 -25.07 -17.46 1.09
N GLY A 185 -24.69 -16.19 0.87
CA GLY A 185 -24.19 -15.31 1.93
C GLY A 185 -22.73 -15.53 2.32
N LEU A 186 -22.00 -16.44 1.66
CA LEU A 186 -20.58 -16.69 1.94
C LEU A 186 -19.70 -15.63 1.26
N PHE A 187 -19.05 -14.82 2.09
CA PHE A 187 -18.07 -13.83 1.64
C PHE A 187 -16.69 -14.47 1.42
N GLU A 188 -16.12 -14.27 0.24
CA GLU A 188 -14.80 -14.73 -0.12
C GLU A 188 -13.93 -13.51 -0.46
N PRO A 189 -12.82 -13.26 0.25
CA PRO A 189 -11.92 -12.13 -0.02
C PRO A 189 -11.45 -12.04 -1.49
N GLU A 190 -11.31 -13.16 -2.20
CA GLU A 190 -10.92 -13.19 -3.63
C GLU A 190 -11.91 -12.49 -4.55
N THR A 191 -13.17 -12.33 -4.13
CA THR A 191 -14.18 -11.56 -4.85
C THR A 191 -13.71 -10.12 -5.14
N ARG A 192 -12.91 -9.52 -4.25
CA ARG A 192 -12.35 -8.18 -4.40
C ARG A 192 -11.39 -8.05 -5.59
N LEU A 193 -10.60 -9.09 -5.89
CA LEU A 193 -9.64 -9.05 -6.99
C LEU A 193 -10.31 -8.97 -8.37
N HIS A 194 -11.56 -9.40 -8.50
CA HIS A 194 -12.29 -9.38 -9.77
C HIS A 194 -12.49 -7.95 -10.29
N VAL A 195 -12.64 -6.99 -9.37
CA VAL A 195 -12.80 -5.56 -9.67
C VAL A 195 -11.50 -4.97 -10.25
N GLY A 196 -10.36 -5.63 -10.00
CA GLY A 196 -9.06 -5.30 -10.57
C GLY A 196 -8.82 -5.86 -11.98
N LEU A 197 -9.67 -6.75 -12.51
CA LEU A 197 -9.49 -7.35 -13.84
C LEU A 197 -9.44 -6.33 -14.99
N PRO A 198 -10.28 -5.26 -15.04
CA PRO A 198 -10.20 -4.25 -16.10
C PRO A 198 -8.83 -3.57 -16.17
N ALA A 199 -8.12 -3.51 -15.04
CA ALA A 199 -6.81 -2.89 -14.99
C ALA A 199 -5.70 -3.75 -15.60
N ILE A 200 -5.94 -5.05 -15.88
CA ILE A 200 -5.05 -5.88 -16.71
C ILE A 200 -4.87 -5.29 -18.11
N LEU A 201 -5.94 -4.70 -18.67
CA LEU A 201 -5.89 -4.05 -19.98
C LEU A 201 -5.52 -2.58 -19.88
N ALA A 202 -6.04 -1.88 -18.86
CA ALA A 202 -5.78 -0.43 -18.71
C ALA A 202 -4.29 -0.13 -18.45
N THR A 203 -3.58 -0.99 -17.70
CA THR A 203 -2.17 -0.78 -17.35
C THR A 203 -1.24 -0.74 -18.57
N PRO A 204 -1.21 -1.77 -19.45
CA PRO A 204 -0.36 -1.72 -20.64
C PRO A 204 -0.81 -0.65 -21.64
N VAL A 205 -2.11 -0.39 -21.77
CA VAL A 205 -2.60 0.69 -22.64
C VAL A 205 -2.07 2.05 -22.15
N GLY A 206 -2.15 2.35 -20.86
CA GLY A 206 -1.62 3.59 -20.30
C GLY A 206 -0.10 3.74 -20.49
N LEU A 207 0.65 2.67 -20.24
CA LEU A 207 2.11 2.64 -20.42
C LEU A 207 2.53 2.82 -21.89
N LEU A 208 1.87 2.13 -22.82
CA LEU A 208 2.20 2.21 -24.25
C LEU A 208 1.82 3.55 -24.85
N VAL A 209 0.63 4.08 -24.53
CA VAL A 209 0.19 5.40 -25.02
C VAL A 209 1.13 6.50 -24.54
N PHE A 210 1.55 6.45 -23.26
CA PHE A 210 2.52 7.39 -22.73
C PHE A 210 3.91 7.20 -23.37
N GLY A 211 4.43 5.98 -23.41
CA GLY A 211 5.79 5.69 -23.87
C GLY A 211 6.00 5.93 -25.37
N ILE A 212 5.10 5.41 -26.21
CA ILE A 212 5.16 5.62 -27.67
C ILE A 212 4.86 7.08 -27.99
N GLY A 213 3.90 7.70 -27.29
CA GLY A 213 3.58 9.11 -27.46
C GLY A 213 4.77 10.02 -27.15
N LEU A 214 5.50 9.72 -26.08
CA LEU A 214 6.70 10.45 -25.70
C LEU A 214 7.82 10.28 -26.76
N ALA A 215 8.05 9.06 -27.24
CA ALA A 215 9.09 8.78 -28.22
C ALA A 215 8.82 9.35 -29.61
N ARG A 216 7.55 9.42 -30.03
CA ARG A 216 7.14 9.93 -31.35
C ARG A 216 6.79 11.41 -31.36
N GLY A 217 6.86 12.09 -30.22
CA GLY A 217 6.51 13.51 -30.13
C GLY A 217 5.01 13.80 -30.35
N TRP A 218 4.12 12.92 -29.86
CA TRP A 218 2.68 13.11 -29.97
C TRP A 218 2.18 14.34 -29.20
N PRO A 219 0.98 14.87 -29.50
CA PRO A 219 0.47 16.02 -28.76
C PRO A 219 0.31 15.73 -27.27
N TRP A 220 0.49 16.75 -26.43
CA TRP A 220 0.47 16.65 -24.96
C TRP A 220 -0.73 15.88 -24.39
N TRP A 221 -1.91 16.00 -25.02
CA TRP A 221 -3.14 15.36 -24.54
C TRP A 221 -3.07 13.84 -24.59
N SER A 222 -2.31 13.24 -25.52
CA SER A 222 -2.18 11.78 -25.58
C SER A 222 -1.30 11.28 -24.45
N LEU A 223 -0.24 12.01 -24.11
CA LEU A 223 0.61 11.71 -22.95
C LEU A 223 -0.20 11.83 -21.65
N ALA A 224 -1.01 12.88 -21.53
CA ALA A 224 -1.93 13.09 -20.41
C ALA A 224 -2.98 11.97 -20.29
N LEU A 225 -3.54 11.52 -21.41
CA LEU A 225 -4.51 10.43 -21.42
C LEU A 225 -3.86 9.09 -21.01
N GLY A 226 -2.66 8.79 -21.53
CA GLY A 226 -1.91 7.58 -21.17
C GLY A 226 -1.56 7.52 -19.67
N SER A 227 -1.00 8.62 -19.13
CA SER A 227 -0.69 8.70 -17.70
C SER A 227 -1.95 8.72 -16.83
N GLY A 228 -3.04 9.36 -17.28
CA GLY A 228 -4.35 9.33 -16.62
C GLY A 228 -4.94 7.93 -16.48
N ILE A 229 -4.96 7.15 -17.58
CA ILE A 229 -5.44 5.75 -17.59
C ILE A 229 -4.57 4.89 -16.66
N PHE A 230 -3.25 5.06 -16.72
CA PHE A 230 -2.34 4.36 -15.81
C PHE A 230 -2.60 4.74 -14.34
N GLY A 231 -2.80 6.02 -14.04
CA GLY A 231 -3.14 6.50 -12.70
C GLY A 231 -4.43 5.86 -12.17
N PHE A 232 -5.47 5.79 -13.01
CA PHE A 232 -6.71 5.08 -12.66
C PHE A 232 -6.46 3.60 -12.34
N ALA A 233 -5.73 2.88 -13.21
CA ALA A 233 -5.41 1.46 -13.03
C ALA A 233 -4.61 1.19 -11.74
N MET A 234 -3.60 2.04 -11.47
CA MET A 234 -2.75 1.95 -10.29
C MET A 234 -3.55 2.04 -8.99
N PHE A 235 -4.48 3.00 -8.89
CA PHE A 235 -5.29 3.18 -7.69
C PHE A 235 -6.34 2.07 -7.53
N CYS A 236 -7.01 1.67 -8.61
CA CYS A 236 -8.00 0.59 -8.55
C CYS A 236 -7.38 -0.73 -8.07
N ILE A 237 -6.26 -1.16 -8.67
CA ILE A 237 -5.58 -2.39 -8.25
C ILE A 237 -4.97 -2.22 -6.86
N GLY A 238 -4.33 -1.08 -6.57
CA GLY A 238 -3.72 -0.82 -5.26
C GLY A 238 -4.74 -0.90 -4.13
N ALA A 239 -5.92 -0.30 -4.30
CA ALA A 239 -7.01 -0.40 -3.34
C ALA A 239 -7.53 -1.84 -3.20
N CYS A 240 -7.73 -2.55 -4.31
CA CYS A 240 -8.21 -3.95 -4.27
C CYS A 240 -7.20 -4.89 -3.60
N ALA A 241 -5.90 -4.73 -3.86
CA ALA A 241 -4.86 -5.58 -3.28
C ALA A 241 -4.68 -5.32 -1.78
N LEU A 242 -4.74 -4.04 -1.36
CA LEU A 242 -4.63 -3.66 0.05
C LEU A 242 -5.85 -4.11 0.87
N THR A 243 -7.06 -3.95 0.33
CA THR A 243 -8.29 -4.41 0.97
C THR A 243 -8.36 -5.94 1.01
N TYR A 244 -7.89 -6.62 -0.03
CA TYR A 244 -7.73 -8.07 -0.01
C TYR A 244 -6.79 -8.55 1.09
N LEU A 245 -5.63 -7.90 1.25
CA LEU A 245 -4.68 -8.20 2.33
C LEU A 245 -5.33 -8.00 3.70
N ALA A 246 -6.05 -6.89 3.86
CA ALA A 246 -6.74 -6.56 5.10
C ALA A 246 -7.78 -7.61 5.48
N ASP A 247 -8.57 -8.08 4.52
CA ASP A 247 -9.61 -9.08 4.76
C ASP A 247 -9.04 -10.49 4.97
N CYS A 248 -7.87 -10.82 4.40
CA CYS A 248 -7.25 -12.13 4.59
C CYS A 248 -6.53 -12.26 5.94
N TYR A 249 -5.93 -11.18 6.43
CA TYR A 249 -4.98 -11.20 7.55
C TYR A 249 -5.22 -10.02 8.50
N GLN A 250 -6.43 -9.93 9.06
CA GLN A 250 -6.84 -8.81 9.91
C GLN A 250 -5.96 -8.61 11.14
N GLU A 251 -5.52 -9.71 11.77
CA GLU A 251 -4.68 -9.63 12.97
C GLU A 251 -3.26 -9.18 12.58
N ILE A 252 -2.60 -9.89 11.67
CA ILE A 252 -1.22 -9.58 11.24
C ILE A 252 -1.08 -8.44 10.22
N ILE A 253 -2.11 -7.61 10.04
CA ILE A 253 -2.15 -6.58 9.00
C ILE A 253 -1.01 -5.56 9.14
N GLY A 254 -0.66 -5.17 10.37
CA GLY A 254 0.42 -4.22 10.62
C GLY A 254 1.77 -4.72 10.11
N ASP A 255 2.16 -5.93 10.52
CA ASP A 255 3.41 -6.55 10.08
C ASP A 255 3.41 -6.85 8.57
N ALA A 256 2.27 -7.27 8.03
CA ALA A 256 2.12 -7.51 6.59
C ALA A 256 2.30 -6.23 5.76
N LEU A 257 1.73 -5.10 6.19
CA LEU A 257 1.86 -3.81 5.51
C LEU A 257 3.29 -3.29 5.51
N VAL A 258 4.05 -3.52 6.60
CA VAL A 258 5.47 -3.17 6.67
C VAL A 258 6.27 -3.99 5.64
N GLY A 259 6.04 -5.30 5.57
CA GLY A 259 6.69 -6.17 4.57
C GLY A 259 6.35 -5.76 3.12
N VAL A 260 5.08 -5.43 2.87
CA VAL A 260 4.61 -4.91 1.58
C VAL A 260 5.30 -3.60 1.22
N ALA A 261 5.43 -2.66 2.17
CA ALA A 261 6.10 -1.38 1.94
C ALA A 261 7.59 -1.56 1.62
N PHE A 262 8.27 -2.48 2.32
CA PHE A 262 9.68 -2.80 2.09
C PHE A 262 9.92 -3.29 0.65
N VAL A 263 9.16 -4.31 0.21
CA VAL A 263 9.27 -4.85 -1.16
C VAL A 263 8.92 -3.79 -2.19
N ARG A 264 7.84 -3.04 -1.96
CA ARG A 264 7.38 -2.03 -2.90
C ARG A 264 8.44 -0.96 -3.17
N ASN A 265 9.06 -0.44 -2.11
CA ASN A 265 10.09 0.58 -2.23
C ASN A 265 11.40 0.00 -2.79
N GLY A 266 11.75 -1.25 -2.41
CA GLY A 266 12.91 -1.94 -2.95
C GLY A 266 12.83 -2.16 -4.46
N LEU A 267 11.70 -2.68 -4.95
CA LEU A 267 11.46 -2.87 -6.39
C LEU A 267 11.51 -1.53 -7.13
N ALA A 268 10.81 -0.51 -6.65
CA ALA A 268 10.83 0.81 -7.30
C ALA A 268 12.25 1.39 -7.39
N THR A 269 13.06 1.21 -6.34
CA THR A 269 14.46 1.65 -6.32
C THR A 269 15.29 0.95 -7.39
N VAL A 270 15.20 -0.38 -7.48
CA VAL A 270 15.94 -1.17 -8.49
C VAL A 270 15.60 -0.72 -9.91
N PHE A 271 14.31 -0.51 -10.23
CA PHE A 271 13.90 -0.09 -11.56
C PHE A 271 14.35 1.33 -11.91
N VAL A 272 14.36 2.27 -10.95
CA VAL A 272 14.85 3.64 -11.19
C VAL A 272 16.34 3.65 -11.53
N PHE A 273 17.16 2.86 -10.82
CA PHE A 273 18.58 2.74 -11.14
C PHE A 273 18.85 2.00 -12.45
N ALA A 274 18.04 0.98 -12.77
CA ALA A 274 18.16 0.23 -14.01
C ALA A 274 17.61 0.99 -15.24
N LEU A 275 16.82 2.04 -15.04
CA LEU A 275 16.12 2.75 -16.13
C LEU A 275 17.09 3.42 -17.10
N THR A 276 18.03 4.23 -16.60
CA THR A 276 18.98 4.96 -17.46
C THR A 276 19.79 4.05 -18.37
N PRO A 277 20.50 3.01 -17.86
CA PRO A 277 21.27 2.11 -18.74
C PRO A 277 20.37 1.30 -19.68
N TRP A 278 19.13 1.00 -19.29
CA TRP A 278 18.20 0.27 -20.15
C TRP A 278 17.72 1.13 -21.33
N ILE A 279 17.46 2.42 -21.10
CA ILE A 279 17.07 3.34 -22.18
C ILE A 279 18.24 3.54 -23.15
N GLU A 280 19.47 3.67 -22.66
CA GLU A 280 20.67 3.80 -23.50
C GLU A 280 20.92 2.56 -24.38
N ALA A 281 20.69 1.35 -23.85
CA ALA A 281 20.94 0.11 -24.59
C ALA A 281 19.85 -0.25 -25.60
N SER A 282 18.57 -0.03 -25.26
CA SER A 282 17.43 -0.55 -26.05
C SER A 282 16.63 0.53 -26.80
N GLY A 283 16.81 1.80 -26.43
CA GLY A 283 16.00 2.90 -26.89
C GLY A 283 14.65 3.00 -26.18
N LEU A 284 14.07 4.21 -26.22
CA LEU A 284 12.87 4.55 -25.46
C LEU A 284 11.64 3.68 -25.81
N ILE A 285 11.39 3.45 -27.11
CA ILE A 285 10.21 2.71 -27.59
C ILE A 285 10.26 1.26 -27.13
N ASN A 286 11.40 0.58 -27.36
CA ASN A 286 11.55 -0.83 -27.02
C ASN A 286 11.50 -1.04 -25.50
N MET A 287 12.04 -0.10 -24.73
CA MET A 287 11.94 -0.11 -23.28
C MET A 287 10.47 -0.05 -22.82
N PHE A 288 9.66 0.88 -23.34
CA PHE A 288 8.24 0.95 -22.96
C PHE A 288 7.42 -0.26 -23.42
N ILE A 289 7.72 -0.84 -24.59
CA ILE A 289 7.09 -2.09 -25.04
C ILE A 289 7.44 -3.23 -24.07
N ALA A 290 8.72 -3.38 -23.71
CA ALA A 290 9.16 -4.39 -22.76
C ALA A 290 8.50 -4.20 -21.38
N VAL A 291 8.46 -2.96 -20.88
CA VAL A 291 7.78 -2.61 -19.63
C VAL A 291 6.29 -2.92 -19.71
N ALA A 292 5.61 -2.65 -20.82
CA ALA A 292 4.19 -2.99 -20.98
C ALA A 292 3.96 -4.51 -21.00
N CYS A 293 4.83 -5.29 -21.63
CA CYS A 293 4.78 -6.75 -21.61
C CYS A 293 4.99 -7.30 -20.18
N ILE A 294 6.00 -6.79 -19.47
CA ILE A 294 6.28 -7.19 -18.08
C ILE A 294 5.12 -6.77 -17.17
N ALA A 295 4.62 -5.55 -17.32
CA ALA A 295 3.46 -5.06 -16.57
C ALA A 295 2.24 -5.94 -16.84
N THR A 296 1.97 -6.34 -18.09
CA THR A 296 0.85 -7.24 -18.41
C THR A 296 1.02 -8.61 -17.76
N ALA A 297 2.21 -9.22 -17.88
CA ALA A 297 2.52 -10.50 -17.24
C ALA A 297 2.35 -10.45 -15.71
N MET A 298 2.77 -9.34 -15.10
CA MET A 298 2.61 -9.11 -13.66
C MET A 298 1.15 -8.87 -13.28
N THR A 299 0.40 -8.09 -14.05
CA THR A 299 -1.02 -7.83 -13.75
C THR A 299 -1.87 -9.10 -13.95
N LEU A 300 -1.46 -9.97 -14.88
CA LEU A 300 -2.06 -11.30 -15.07
C LEU A 300 -1.93 -12.21 -13.85
N THR A 301 -0.98 -11.97 -12.93
CA THR A 301 -0.86 -12.73 -11.68
C THR A 301 -2.09 -12.59 -10.76
N ILE A 302 -2.96 -11.59 -11.00
CA ILE A 302 -4.27 -11.46 -10.36
C ILE A 302 -5.15 -12.70 -10.65
N VAL A 303 -5.08 -13.24 -11.87
CA VAL A 303 -5.90 -14.40 -12.30
C VAL A 303 -5.59 -15.68 -11.50
N PRO A 304 -4.35 -16.16 -11.38
CA PRO A 304 -4.05 -17.32 -10.55
C PRO A 304 -4.37 -17.05 -9.07
N MET A 305 -4.26 -15.81 -8.59
CA MET A 305 -4.64 -15.48 -7.22
C MET A 305 -6.16 -15.60 -6.99
N ILE A 306 -6.98 -15.26 -7.99
CA ILE A 306 -8.44 -15.46 -7.93
C ILE A 306 -8.79 -16.96 -7.87
N VAL A 307 -8.10 -17.80 -8.64
CA VAL A 307 -8.40 -19.24 -8.74
C VAL A 307 -7.83 -20.02 -7.56
N TYR A 308 -6.56 -19.80 -7.20
CA TYR A 308 -5.83 -20.57 -6.20
C TYR A 308 -5.77 -19.90 -4.82
N GLY A 309 -6.24 -18.66 -4.68
CA GLY A 309 -6.16 -17.89 -3.43
C GLY A 309 -6.77 -18.62 -2.23
N LYS A 310 -7.93 -19.26 -2.41
CA LYS A 310 -8.57 -20.04 -1.34
C LYS A 310 -7.71 -21.21 -0.88
N ARG A 311 -7.11 -21.94 -1.81
CA ARG A 311 -6.26 -23.10 -1.53
C ARG A 311 -4.98 -22.67 -0.81
N MET A 312 -4.41 -21.54 -1.22
CA MET A 312 -3.24 -20.93 -0.58
C MET A 312 -3.54 -20.52 0.86
N ARG A 313 -4.72 -19.92 1.10
CA ARG A 313 -5.15 -19.54 2.46
C ARG A 313 -5.46 -20.74 3.36
N ALA A 314 -6.08 -21.78 2.80
CA ALA A 314 -6.31 -23.03 3.55
C ALA A 314 -4.98 -23.67 4.00
N TRP A 315 -3.95 -23.63 3.15
CA TRP A 315 -2.62 -24.14 3.48
C TRP A 315 -1.90 -23.30 4.54
N THR A 316 -2.09 -21.97 4.54
CA THR A 316 -1.45 -21.07 5.50
C THR A 316 -2.25 -20.85 6.79
N ALA A 317 -3.44 -21.43 6.92
CA ALA A 317 -4.35 -21.21 8.05
C ALA A 317 -3.74 -21.58 9.40
N GLU A 318 -3.02 -22.70 9.49
CA GLU A 318 -2.40 -23.15 10.74
C GLU A 318 -1.28 -22.19 11.20
N ARG A 319 -0.49 -21.69 10.25
CA ARG A 319 0.57 -20.71 10.53
C ARG A 319 -0.02 -19.36 10.92
N TYR A 320 -1.12 -18.95 10.26
CA TYR A 320 -1.87 -17.75 10.63
C TYR A 320 -2.38 -17.83 12.06
N GLY A 321 -3.02 -18.93 12.46
CA GLY A 321 -3.51 -19.12 13.83
C GLY A 321 -2.41 -19.00 14.89
N ARG A 322 -1.21 -19.54 14.61
CA ARG A 322 -0.07 -19.39 15.53
C ARG A 322 0.42 -17.95 15.65
N MET A 323 0.46 -17.20 14.56
CA MET A 323 0.93 -15.80 14.58
C MET A 323 -0.13 -14.82 15.12
N ALA A 324 -1.40 -15.10 14.86
CA ALA A 324 -2.56 -14.42 15.44
C ALA A 324 -2.47 -14.38 16.98
N VAL A 325 -2.28 -15.54 17.62
CA VAL A 325 -2.19 -15.65 19.09
C VAL A 325 -1.00 -14.87 19.69
N LEU A 326 0.09 -14.67 18.93
CA LEU A 326 1.27 -13.94 19.38
C LEU A 326 1.11 -12.42 19.36
N GLN A 327 -0.01 -11.90 18.85
CA GLN A 327 -0.23 -10.48 18.78
C GLN A 327 -0.74 -9.88 20.10
N PRO A 328 -0.33 -8.63 20.42
CA PRO A 328 -0.66 -7.96 21.68
C PRO A 328 -2.16 -7.62 21.87
N GLY A 329 -3.03 -7.95 20.91
CA GLY A 329 -4.48 -7.81 20.98
C GLY A 329 -5.27 -9.12 20.81
N ALA A 330 -4.59 -10.27 20.70
CA ALA A 330 -5.25 -11.55 20.52
C ALA A 330 -6.13 -11.86 21.73
N ARG A 331 -7.42 -12.13 21.49
CA ARG A 331 -8.30 -12.73 22.50
C ARG A 331 -7.74 -14.12 22.77
N ARG A 332 -6.93 -14.26 23.82
CA ARG A 332 -6.55 -15.56 24.35
C ARG A 332 -7.86 -16.19 24.87
N LEU A 333 -8.46 -17.06 24.05
CA LEU A 333 -9.58 -17.89 24.44
C LEU A 333 -9.12 -18.95 25.44
#